data_AF-A0A0A2MYF4-F1
#
_entry.id   AF-A0A0A2MYF4-F1
#
_cell.length_a   1.000
_cell.length_b   1.000
_cell.length_c   1.000
_cell.angle_alpha   90.00
_cell.angle_beta   90.00
_cell.angle_gamma   90.00
#
_symmetry.space_group_name_H-M   'P 1'
#
loop_
_entity.id
_entity.type
_entity.pdbx_description
1 polymer ?
#
loop_
_entity_poly.entity_id
_entity_poly.type
_entity_poly.pdbx_seq_one_letter_code
_entity_poly.pdbx_strand_id
1 'polypeptide(L)'
;MIRILHIINSIAFSLNVLLYLSPSVGMLFQLILGPVQLIIALIITVKFYKVLTPSLQWLLIIYWLLAISDLICLVLILQNPIYSDILYMGLTNVIAFPVPMCIAAYFVYVTYRSNQHFNQHES
;
A
#
# COMPACT_ATOMS: atom_id res chain seq x y z
N MET A 1 11.51 -4.66 16.06
CA MET A 1 11.24 -5.20 14.71
C MET A 1 10.20 -4.38 13.94
N ILE A 2 9.04 -4.06 14.52
CA ILE A 2 7.98 -3.28 13.86
C ILE A 2 8.39 -1.85 13.51
N ARG A 3 9.24 -1.23 14.35
CA ARG A 3 9.85 0.08 14.06
C ARG A 3 10.64 0.10 12.75
N ILE A 4 11.38 -0.98 12.46
CA ILE A 4 12.15 -1.12 11.20
C ILE A 4 11.19 -1.26 10.02
N LEU A 5 10.12 -2.06 10.16
CA LEU A 5 9.08 -2.20 9.12
C LEU A 5 8.39 -0.87 8.80
N HIS A 6 8.08 -0.07 9.82
CA HIS A 6 7.51 1.26 9.63
C HIS A 6 8.48 2.22 8.93
N ILE A 7 9.76 2.23 9.33
CA ILE A 7 10.79 3.06 8.69
C ILE A 7 10.94 2.69 7.21
N ILE A 8 11.02 1.40 6.89
CA ILE A 8 11.12 0.91 5.51
C ILE A 8 9.89 1.37 4.71
N ASN A 9 8.69 1.15 5.23
CA ASN A 9 7.45 1.54 4.52
C ASN A 9 7.35 3.06 4.32
N SER A 10 7.70 3.84 5.33
CA SER A 10 7.63 5.31 5.29
C SER A 10 8.67 5.90 4.33
N ILE A 11 9.91 5.39 4.34
CA ILE A 11 10.96 5.81 3.40
C ILE A 11 10.57 5.41 1.98
N ALA A 12 10.11 4.18 1.77
CA ALA A 12 9.68 3.71 0.47
C ALA A 12 8.57 4.61 -0.09
N PHE A 13 7.52 4.88 0.69
CA PHE A 13 6.44 5.77 0.29
C PHE A 13 6.94 7.19 -0.03
N SER A 14 7.79 7.75 0.82
CA SER A 14 8.35 9.10 0.63
C SER A 14 9.20 9.20 -0.64
N LEU A 15 10.03 8.18 -0.91
CA LEU A 15 10.79 8.08 -2.16
C LEU A 15 9.85 7.98 -3.36
N ASN A 16 8.75 7.22 -3.26
CA ASN A 16 7.78 7.12 -4.35
C ASN A 16 7.14 8.48 -4.65
N VAL A 17 6.70 9.21 -3.62
CA VAL A 17 6.14 10.57 -3.78
C VAL A 17 7.14 11.52 -4.43
N LEU A 18 8.42 11.46 -4.03
CA LEU A 18 9.47 12.27 -4.66
C LEU A 18 9.70 11.89 -6.13
N LEU A 19 9.70 10.60 -6.45
CA LEU A 19 9.87 10.11 -7.81
C LEU A 19 8.67 10.46 -8.71
N TYR A 20 7.50 10.70 -8.12
CA TYR A 20 6.33 11.20 -8.84
C TYR A 20 6.47 12.64 -9.38
N LEU A 21 7.52 13.38 -9.00
CA LEU A 21 7.93 14.60 -9.72
C LEU A 21 8.29 14.30 -11.19
N SER A 22 8.65 13.05 -11.50
CA SER A 22 8.80 12.50 -12.84
C SER A 22 7.84 11.32 -13.02
N PRO A 23 6.61 11.53 -13.54
CA PRO A 23 5.52 10.55 -13.49
C PRO A 23 5.89 9.15 -13.99
N SER A 24 6.64 9.06 -15.10
CA SER A 24 7.07 7.78 -15.68
C SER A 24 7.97 6.96 -14.75
N VAL A 25 8.80 7.62 -13.93
CA VAL A 25 9.74 6.99 -13.01
C VAL A 25 9.03 6.60 -11.70
N GLY A 26 8.14 7.47 -11.19
CA GLY A 26 7.29 7.15 -10.04
C GLY A 26 6.43 5.92 -10.28
N MET A 27 5.87 5.78 -11.49
CA MET A 27 5.11 4.59 -11.89
C MET A 27 5.92 3.30 -11.84
N LEU A 28 7.15 3.32 -12.38
CA LEU A 28 8.03 2.15 -12.35
C LEU A 28 8.43 1.78 -10.92
N PHE A 29 8.66 2.78 -10.07
CA PHE A 29 8.99 2.53 -8.66
C PHE A 29 7.81 1.96 -7.88
N GLN A 30 6.58 2.35 -8.21
CA GLN A 30 5.36 1.83 -7.60
C GLN A 30 5.17 0.32 -7.83
N LEU A 31 5.65 -0.23 -8.95
CA LEU A 31 5.67 -1.68 -9.20
C LEU A 31 6.56 -2.44 -8.21
N ILE A 32 7.62 -1.80 -7.71
CA ILE A 32 8.49 -2.38 -6.66
C ILE A 32 7.88 -2.13 -5.27
N LEU A 33 7.26 -0.96 -5.09
CA LEU A 33 6.69 -0.53 -3.82
C LEU A 33 5.53 -1.41 -3.37
N GLY A 34 4.60 -1.72 -4.28
CA GLY A 34 3.41 -2.52 -3.98
C GLY A 34 3.76 -3.87 -3.32
N PRO A 35 4.64 -4.69 -3.93
CA PRO A 35 5.12 -5.93 -3.34
C PRO A 35 5.78 -5.75 -1.97
N VAL A 36 6.61 -4.71 -1.79
CA VAL A 36 7.23 -4.41 -0.49
C VAL A 36 6.16 -4.16 0.57
N GLN A 37 5.14 -3.36 0.26
CA GLN A 37 4.04 -3.07 1.18
C GLN A 37 3.22 -4.32 1.52
N LEU A 38 2.91 -5.16 0.52
CA LEU A 38 2.23 -6.43 0.73
C LEU A 38 3.03 -7.39 1.61
N ILE A 39 4.35 -7.49 1.42
CA ILE A 39 5.22 -8.32 2.26
C ILE A 39 5.21 -7.80 3.70
N ILE A 40 5.33 -6.49 3.91
CA ILE A 40 5.27 -5.90 5.25
C ILE A 40 3.90 -6.17 5.90
N ALA A 41 2.81 -6.01 5.14
CA ALA A 41 1.46 -6.28 5.63
C ALA A 41 1.26 -7.75 6.03
N LEU A 42 1.78 -8.68 5.22
CA LEU A 42 1.82 -10.11 5.55
C LEU A 42 2.59 -10.37 6.83
N ILE A 43 3.77 -9.77 7.00
CA ILE A 43 4.57 -9.94 8.23
C ILE A 43 3.79 -9.46 9.45
N ILE A 44 3.15 -8.29 9.38
CA ILE A 44 2.32 -7.75 10.47
C ILE A 44 1.13 -8.68 10.76
N THR A 45 0.46 -9.16 9.71
CA THR A 45 -0.72 -10.03 9.83
C THR A 45 -0.36 -11.40 10.41
N VAL A 46 0.71 -12.03 9.95
CA VAL A 46 1.08 -13.39 10.39
C VAL A 46 1.71 -13.38 11.77
N LYS A 47 2.62 -12.45 12.05
CA LYS A 47 3.41 -12.47 13.29
C LYS A 47 2.80 -11.67 14.44
N PHE A 48 2.08 -10.58 14.16
CA PHE A 48 1.71 -9.61 15.19
C PHE A 48 0.20 -9.45 15.38
N TYR A 49 -0.63 -9.97 14.47
CA TYR A 49 -2.08 -9.76 14.50
C TYR A 49 -2.74 -10.10 15.84
N LYS A 50 -2.37 -11.22 16.47
CA LYS A 50 -2.94 -11.65 17.76
C LYS A 50 -2.59 -10.73 18.93
N VAL A 51 -1.54 -9.93 18.81
CA VAL A 51 -1.04 -9.02 19.86
C VAL A 51 -1.52 -7.58 19.64
N LEU A 52 -2.09 -7.30 18.47
CA LEU A 52 -2.68 -6.00 18.13
C LEU A 52 -4.01 -5.80 18.86
N THR A 53 -4.32 -4.54 19.18
CA THR A 53 -5.67 -4.16 19.65
C THR A 53 -6.72 -4.40 18.56
N PRO A 54 -7.99 -4.63 18.91
CA PRO A 54 -9.07 -4.81 17.94
C PRO A 54 -9.17 -3.68 16.91
N SER A 55 -8.89 -2.43 17.33
CA SER A 55 -8.86 -1.28 16.42
C SER A 55 -7.77 -1.40 15.35
N LEU A 56 -6.57 -1.85 15.72
CA LEU A 56 -5.45 -2.04 14.77
C LEU A 56 -5.68 -3.24 13.86
N GLN A 57 -6.28 -4.31 14.38
CA GLN A 57 -6.70 -5.46 13.56
C GLN A 57 -7.69 -5.01 12.48
N TRP A 58 -8.66 -4.17 12.83
CA TRP A 58 -9.63 -3.64 11.89
C TRP A 58 -8.99 -2.77 10.80
N LEU A 59 -8.04 -1.90 11.17
CA LEU A 59 -7.27 -1.12 10.19
C LEU A 59 -6.50 -2.02 9.21
N LEU A 60 -5.94 -3.12 9.69
CA LEU A 60 -5.23 -4.08 8.86
C LEU A 60 -6.18 -4.85 7.91
N ILE A 61 -7.38 -5.20 8.38
CA ILE A 61 -8.43 -5.80 7.54
C ILE A 61 -8.86 -4.84 6.43
N ILE A 62 -9.10 -3.56 6.76
CA ILE A 62 -9.44 -2.54 5.76
C ILE A 62 -8.31 -2.41 4.73
N TYR A 63 -7.05 -2.39 5.17
CA TYR A 63 -5.91 -2.38 4.25
C TYR A 63 -5.94 -3.56 3.29
N TRP A 64 -6.17 -4.78 3.79
CA TRP A 64 -6.25 -5.98 2.96
C TRP A 64 -7.41 -5.93 1.97
N LEU A 65 -8.58 -5.46 2.40
CA LEU A 65 -9.73 -5.28 1.50
C LEU A 65 -9.40 -4.29 0.38
N LEU A 66 -8.78 -3.16 0.71
CA LEU A 66 -8.35 -2.16 -0.27
C LEU A 66 -7.31 -2.74 -1.24
N ALA A 67 -6.26 -3.37 -0.73
CA ALA A 67 -5.18 -3.95 -1.56
C ALA A 67 -5.68 -5.07 -2.49
N ILE A 68 -6.57 -5.94 -2.00
CA ILE A 68 -7.17 -7.01 -2.82
C ILE A 68 -8.11 -6.40 -3.86
N SER A 69 -8.93 -5.41 -3.48
CA SER A 69 -9.83 -4.75 -4.42
C SER A 69 -9.08 -4.04 -5.56
N ASP A 70 -7.96 -3.40 -5.24
CA ASP A 70 -7.08 -2.76 -6.21
C ASP A 70 -6.45 -3.77 -7.18
N LEU A 71 -5.95 -4.90 -6.66
CA LEU A 71 -5.43 -6.00 -7.48
C LEU A 71 -6.50 -6.59 -8.42
N ILE A 72 -7.73 -6.81 -7.91
CA ILE A 72 -8.84 -7.31 -8.73
C ILE A 72 -9.17 -6.29 -9.83
N CYS A 73 -9.26 -5.00 -9.49
CA CYS A 73 -9.50 -3.94 -10.45
C CYS A 73 -8.44 -3.92 -11.56
N LEU A 74 -7.16 -4.01 -11.19
CA LEU A 74 -6.04 -4.07 -12.12
C LEU A 74 -6.15 -5.27 -13.07
N VAL A 75 -6.43 -6.47 -12.55
CA VAL A 75 -6.59 -7.69 -13.38
C VAL A 75 -7.75 -7.55 -14.36
N LEU A 76 -8.90 -7.01 -13.91
CA LEU A 76 -10.07 -6.80 -14.76
C LEU A 76 -9.79 -5.80 -15.90
N ILE A 77 -9.02 -4.74 -15.61
CA ILE A 77 -8.58 -3.77 -16.63
C ILE A 77 -7.66 -4.46 -17.65
N LEU A 78 -6.67 -5.22 -17.19
CA LEU A 78 -5.69 -5.88 -18.07
C LEU A 78 -6.30 -6.96 -18.98
N GLN A 79 -7.38 -7.62 -18.54
CA GLN A 79 -8.02 -8.71 -19.29
C GLN A 79 -9.03 -8.25 -20.35
N ASN A 80 -9.45 -6.99 -20.34
CA ASN A 80 -10.49 -6.52 -21.25
C ASN A 80 -9.87 -5.85 -22.51
N PRO A 81 -10.05 -6.42 -23.71
CA PRO A 81 -9.48 -5.87 -24.96
C PRO A 81 -10.11 -4.54 -25.41
N ILE A 82 -11.26 -4.18 -24.83
CA ILE A 82 -11.99 -2.93 -25.08
C ILE A 82 -11.25 -1.70 -24.48
N TYR A 83 -10.30 -1.90 -23.56
CA TYR A 83 -9.55 -0.83 -22.90
C TYR A 83 -8.38 -0.25 -23.73
N SER A 84 -8.36 -0.49 -25.05
CA SER A 84 -7.35 0.05 -25.97
C SER A 84 -7.63 1.49 -26.43
N ASP A 85 -8.77 2.08 -26.06
CA ASP A 85 -9.15 3.44 -26.47
C ASP A 85 -8.45 4.54 -25.65
N ILE A 86 -8.03 5.61 -26.34
CA ILE A 86 -7.25 6.75 -25.80
C ILE A 86 -7.95 7.45 -24.61
N LEU A 87 -9.29 7.48 -24.61
CA LEU A 87 -10.09 8.09 -23.54
C LEU A 87 -10.09 7.23 -22.26
N TYR A 88 -9.95 5.91 -22.41
CA TYR A 88 -9.76 4.98 -21.30
C TYR A 88 -8.31 4.96 -20.81
N MET A 89 -7.32 5.21 -21.67
CA MET A 89 -5.91 5.33 -21.27
C MET A 89 -5.71 6.41 -20.17
N GLY A 90 -6.47 7.51 -20.23
CA GLY A 90 -6.50 8.53 -19.18
C GLY A 90 -7.13 8.04 -17.87
N LEU A 91 -8.21 7.26 -17.95
CA LEU A 91 -8.90 6.66 -16.79
C LEU A 91 -8.06 5.54 -16.16
N THR A 92 -7.37 4.73 -16.96
CA THR A 92 -6.40 3.73 -16.51
C THR A 92 -5.25 4.40 -15.78
N ASN A 93 -4.77 5.55 -16.25
CA ASN A 93 -3.76 6.32 -15.54
C ASN A 93 -4.28 6.87 -14.19
N VAL A 94 -5.51 7.38 -14.14
CA VAL A 94 -6.11 7.92 -12.90
C VAL A 94 -6.59 6.84 -11.92
N ILE A 95 -6.75 5.58 -12.35
CA ILE A 95 -7.08 4.47 -11.43
C ILE A 95 -5.81 3.73 -11.03
N ALA A 96 -4.88 3.50 -11.95
CA ALA A 96 -3.64 2.76 -11.67
C ALA A 96 -2.61 3.55 -10.84
N PHE A 97 -2.73 4.88 -10.72
CA PHE A 97 -1.72 5.69 -10.03
C PHE A 97 -2.16 6.26 -8.67
N PRO A 98 -3.26 7.03 -8.56
CA PRO A 98 -3.68 7.64 -7.31
C PRO A 98 -4.24 6.62 -6.33
N VAL A 99 -4.95 5.59 -6.81
CA VAL A 99 -5.58 4.59 -5.93
C VAL A 99 -4.53 3.79 -5.15
N PRO A 100 -3.52 3.16 -5.79
CA PRO A 100 -2.52 2.46 -5.01
C PRO A 100 -1.62 3.41 -4.20
N MET A 101 -1.48 4.68 -4.58
CA MET A 101 -0.83 5.70 -3.73
C MET A 101 -1.62 6.02 -2.46
N CYS A 102 -2.94 6.14 -2.55
CA CYS A 102 -3.81 6.32 -1.39
C CYS A 102 -3.76 5.10 -0.47
N ILE A 103 -3.74 3.89 -1.03
CA ILE A 103 -3.58 2.63 -0.27
C ILE A 103 -2.21 2.59 0.41
N ALA A 104 -1.16 2.99 -0.30
CA ALA A 104 0.20 3.08 0.25
C ALA A 104 0.27 4.09 1.42
N ALA A 105 -0.33 5.26 1.28
CA ALA A 105 -0.40 6.28 2.33
C ALA A 105 -1.18 5.76 3.56
N TYR A 106 -2.32 5.11 3.31
CA TYR A 106 -3.08 4.44 4.37
C TYR A 106 -2.24 3.40 5.10
N PHE A 107 -1.45 2.60 4.37
CA PHE A 107 -0.59 1.60 4.98
C PHE A 107 0.53 2.20 5.83
N VAL A 108 1.09 3.35 5.45
CA VAL A 108 2.02 4.10 6.30
C VAL A 108 1.35 4.47 7.63
N TYR A 109 0.09 4.93 7.60
CA TYR A 109 -0.67 5.19 8.82
C TYR A 109 -0.90 3.93 9.67
N VAL A 110 -1.27 2.80 9.06
CA VAL A 110 -1.45 1.52 9.78
C VAL A 110 -0.14 1.07 10.44
N THR A 111 0.99 1.15 9.73
CA THR A 111 2.30 0.80 10.30
C THR A 111 2.74 1.76 11.40
N TYR A 112 2.43 3.07 11.28
CA TYR A 112 2.70 4.06 12.32
C TYR A 112 1.94 3.76 13.62
N ARG A 113 0.62 3.54 13.50
CA ARG A 113 -0.24 3.21 14.65
C ARG A 113 0.15 1.88 15.29
N SER A 114 0.54 0.91 14.47
CA SER A 114 1.08 -0.36 14.97
C SER A 114 2.38 -0.13 15.75
N ASN A 115 3.32 0.65 15.23
CA ASN A 115 4.57 0.97 15.91
C ASN A 115 4.35 1.70 17.25
N GLN A 116 3.41 2.64 17.32
CA GLN A 116 3.07 3.32 18.58
C GLN A 116 2.53 2.34 19.64
N HIS A 117 1.67 1.40 19.25
CA HIS A 117 1.12 0.38 20.15
C HIS A 117 2.21 -0.46 20.82
N PHE A 118 3.22 -0.90 20.06
CA PHE A 118 4.32 -1.68 20.62
C PHE A 118 5.27 -0.84 21.50
N ASN A 119 5.52 0.43 21.15
CA ASN A 119 6.36 1.30 21.98
C ASN A 119 5.72 1.62 23.35
N GLN A 120 4.38 1.63 23.44
CA GLN A 120 3.66 1.85 24.70
C GLN A 120 3.63 0.63 25.63
N HIS A 121 3.93 -0.58 25.12
CA HIS A 121 3.97 -1.81 25.92
C HIS A 121 5.41 -2.22 26.31
N GLU A 122 6.43 -1.51 25.82
CA GLU A 122 7.84 -1.69 26.21
C GLU A 122 8.29 -0.69 27.30
N SER A 123 7.44 0.26 27.70
CA SER A 123 7.68 1.25 28.77
C SER A 123 6.92 0.92 30.05
#